data_AF-T0TIX3-F1
#
_entry.id   AF-T0TIX3-F1
#
_cell.length_a   1.000
_cell.length_b   1.000
_cell.length_c   1.000
_cell.angle_alpha   90.00
_cell.angle_beta   90.00
_cell.angle_gamma   90.00
#
_symmetry.space_group_name_H-M   'P 1'
#
loop_
_entity.id
_entity.type
_entity.pdbx_description
1 polymer ?
#
loop_
_entity_poly.entity_id
_entity_poly.type
_entity_poly.pdbx_seq_one_letter_code
_entity_poly.pdbx_strand_id
1 'polypeptide(L)'
;MRGVGYRAQLQGSKLVLSVGKSHQDEVEAPEGISFEVPSATSIIVNGISKEVVGQTAAYIRSLRAPEPYKGKGIRYVGEYVRRKEGKTGK
;
A
#
# COMPACT_ATOMS: atom_id res chain seq x y z
N MET A 1 4.01 1.60 3.87
CA MET A 1 3.47 0.29 4.31
C MET A 1 3.96 -0.03 5.72
N ARG A 2 3.18 -0.76 6.51
CA ARG A 2 3.57 -1.17 7.88
C ARG A 2 3.21 -2.64 8.07
N GLY A 3 4.19 -3.48 8.40
CA GLY A 3 3.98 -4.93 8.56
C GLY A 3 5.28 -5.70 8.37
N VAL A 4 5.37 -6.90 8.95
CA VAL A 4 6.50 -7.81 8.74
C VAL A 4 6.19 -8.67 7.51
N GLY A 5 7.15 -8.80 6.60
CA GLY A 5 7.00 -9.52 5.32
C GLY A 5 6.25 -8.73 4.24
N TYR A 6 5.98 -7.44 4.48
CA TYR A 6 5.27 -6.58 3.54
C TYR A 6 6.29 -5.88 2.67
N ARG A 7 6.22 -6.13 1.36
CA ARG A 7 7.13 -5.52 0.38
C ARG A 7 6.42 -5.14 -0.90
N ALA A 8 6.84 -4.02 -1.47
CA ALA A 8 6.54 -3.60 -2.82
C ALA A 8 7.79 -3.77 -3.69
N GLN A 9 7.60 -4.19 -4.93
CA GLN A 9 8.65 -4.30 -5.93
C GLN A 9 8.12 -3.74 -7.25
N LEU A 10 8.99 -3.06 -7.98
CA LEU A 10 8.69 -2.60 -9.33
C LEU A 10 9.18 -3.67 -10.32
N GLN A 11 8.31 -4.18 -11.17
CA GLN A 11 8.65 -5.06 -12.29
C GLN A 11 8.32 -4.34 -13.59
N GLY A 12 9.31 -3.64 -14.16
CA GLY A 12 9.11 -2.79 -15.33
C GLY A 12 8.15 -1.66 -15.00
N SER A 13 6.95 -1.69 -15.60
CA SER A 13 5.85 -0.74 -15.34
C SER A 13 4.82 -1.25 -14.32
N LYS A 14 4.91 -2.51 -13.90
CA LYS A 14 3.98 -3.12 -12.94
C LYS A 14 4.49 -3.01 -11.51
N LEU A 15 3.59 -2.74 -10.58
CA LEU A 15 3.87 -2.75 -9.16
C LEU A 15 3.41 -4.09 -8.57
N VAL A 16 4.35 -4.85 -8.03
CA VAL A 16 4.11 -6.15 -7.40
C VAL A 16 4.12 -6.01 -5.89
N LEU A 17 3.02 -6.42 -5.26
CA LEU A 17 2.80 -6.28 -3.82
C LEU A 17 2.76 -7.66 -3.14
N SER A 18 3.64 -7.84 -2.16
CA SER A 18 3.56 -8.94 -1.20
C SER A 18 3.05 -8.39 0.13
N VAL A 19 1.76 -8.54 0.40
CA VAL A 19 1.07 -7.98 1.59
C VAL A 19 0.52 -9.06 2.53
N GLY A 20 1.15 -10.24 2.54
CA GLY A 20 0.75 -11.37 3.39
C GLY A 20 -0.43 -12.20 2.83
N LYS A 21 -0.72 -12.07 1.53
CA LYS A 21 -1.56 -13.01 0.78
C LYS A 21 -0.69 -14.15 0.22
N SER A 22 -1.32 -15.27 -0.13
CA SER A 22 -0.63 -16.44 -0.71
C SER A 22 -0.13 -16.20 -2.13
N HIS A 23 -0.79 -15.32 -2.89
CA HIS A 23 -0.36 -14.85 -4.21
C HIS A 23 0.06 -13.39 -4.12
N GLN A 24 0.93 -12.96 -5.05
CA GLN A 24 1.32 -11.57 -5.20
C GLN A 24 0.22 -10.81 -5.94
N ASP A 25 -0.08 -9.59 -5.49
CA ASP A 25 -0.98 -8.71 -6.22
C ASP A 25 -0.15 -7.88 -7.21
N GLU A 26 -0.49 -7.94 -8.49
CA GLU A 26 0.09 -7.09 -9.53
C GLU A 26 -0.84 -5.91 -9.81
N VAL A 27 -0.27 -4.71 -9.81
CA VAL A 27 -0.98 -3.46 -10.15
C VAL A 27 -0.32 -2.87 -11.38
N GLU A 28 -1.07 -2.76 -12.46
CA GLU A 28 -0.60 -2.13 -13.70
C GLU A 28 -0.72 -0.60 -13.57
N ALA A 29 0.31 0.11 -14.04
CA ALA A 29 0.30 1.57 -14.08
C ALA A 29 -0.67 2.05 -15.17
N PRO A 30 -1.71 2.85 -14.83
CA PRO A 30 -2.52 3.51 -15.84
C PRO A 30 -1.70 4.53 -16.64
N GLU A 31 -2.21 4.95 -17.79
CA GLU A 31 -1.54 5.94 -18.64
C GLU A 31 -1.23 7.22 -17.87
N GLY A 32 0.02 7.69 -17.98
CA GLY A 32 0.48 8.91 -17.33
C GLY A 32 0.74 8.79 -15.83
N ILE A 33 0.79 7.57 -15.28
CA ILE A 33 1.23 7.28 -13.91
C ILE A 33 2.57 6.56 -13.92
N SER A 34 3.48 6.98 -13.05
CA SER A 34 4.71 6.28 -12.72
C SER A 34 4.74 5.87 -11.25
N PHE A 35 5.30 4.68 -11.00
CA PHE A 35 5.52 4.17 -9.67
C PHE A 35 7.01 4.23 -9.33
N GLU A 36 7.32 4.74 -8.15
CA GLU A 36 8.66 4.70 -7.59
C GLU A 36 8.63 3.97 -6.25
N VAL A 37 9.58 3.07 -6.04
CA VAL A 37 9.70 2.26 -4.83
C VAL A 37 11.08 2.51 -4.20
N PRO A 38 11.25 3.64 -3.48
CA PRO A 38 12.55 3.98 -2.87
C PRO A 38 12.95 3.03 -1.74
N SER A 39 11.96 2.35 -1.14
CA SER A 39 12.16 1.31 -0.14
C SER A 39 11.10 0.25 -0.34
N ALA A 40 11.40 -1.00 0.01
CA ALA A 40 10.41 -2.09 -0.02
C ALA A 40 9.12 -1.76 0.77
N THR A 41 9.15 -0.80 1.68
CA THR A 41 7.99 -0.38 2.48
C THR A 41 7.34 0.94 2.03
N SER A 42 7.91 1.64 1.06
CA SER A 42 7.44 2.96 0.62
C SER A 42 7.18 2.96 -0.89
N ILE A 43 5.98 3.42 -1.27
CA ILE A 43 5.53 3.49 -2.67
C ILE A 43 5.16 4.95 -2.92
N ILE A 44 5.71 5.51 -3.98
CA ILE A 44 5.39 6.85 -4.47
C ILE A 44 4.64 6.66 -5.79
N VAL A 45 3.49 7.31 -5.91
CA VAL A 45 2.67 7.34 -7.12
C VAL A 45 2.75 8.74 -7.68
N ASN A 46 3.39 8.89 -8.83
CA ASN A 46 3.53 10.14 -9.56
C ASN A 46 2.62 10.11 -10.78
N GLY A 47 2.06 11.25 -11.17
CA GLY A 47 1.24 11.33 -12.38
C GLY A 47 0.73 12.74 -12.68
N ILE A 48 0.18 12.89 -13.88
CA ILE A 48 -0.24 14.20 -14.40
C ILE A 48 -1.61 14.62 -13.83
N SER A 49 -2.55 13.68 -13.73
CA SER A 49 -3.91 13.94 -13.25
C SER A 49 -4.09 13.53 -11.79
N LYS A 50 -4.57 14.46 -10.96
CA LYS A 50 -4.85 14.22 -9.53
C LYS A 50 -5.93 13.15 -9.31
N GLU A 51 -6.90 13.07 -10.23
CA GLU A 51 -7.98 12.08 -10.15
C GLU A 51 -7.43 10.66 -10.31
N VAL A 52 -6.66 10.42 -11.38
CA VAL A 52 -6.08 9.11 -11.67
C VAL A 52 -5.08 8.72 -10.58
N VAL A 53 -4.22 9.65 -10.13
CA VAL A 53 -3.29 9.40 -9.00
C VAL A 53 -4.05 9.02 -7.73
N GLY A 54 -5.14 9.74 -7.41
CA GLY A 54 -5.98 9.44 -6.26
C GLY A 54 -6.66 8.07 -6.35
N GLN A 55 -7.23 7.76 -7.51
CA GLN A 55 -7.88 6.48 -7.77
C GLN A 55 -6.90 5.30 -7.67
N THR A 56 -5.72 5.41 -8.29
CA THR A 56 -4.68 4.38 -8.22
C THR A 56 -4.18 4.21 -6.79
N ALA A 57 -3.94 5.29 -6.05
CA ALA A 57 -3.50 5.22 -4.67
C ALA A 57 -4.59 4.61 -3.75
N ALA A 58 -5.87 4.92 -3.99
CA ALA A 58 -7.00 4.32 -3.29
C ALA A 58 -7.12 2.81 -3.59
N TYR A 59 -6.93 2.41 -4.85
CA TYR A 59 -6.91 1.00 -5.25
C TYR A 59 -5.77 0.23 -4.56
N ILE A 60 -4.55 0.77 -4.55
CA ILE A 60 -3.42 0.14 -3.84
C ILE A 60 -3.73 0.00 -2.34
N ARG A 61 -4.35 1.01 -1.71
CA ARG A 61 -4.75 0.96 -0.30
C ARG A 61 -5.83 -0.09 -0.03
N SER A 62 -6.77 -0.32 -0.94
CA SER A 62 -7.88 -1.27 -0.74
C SER A 62 -7.41 -2.72 -0.68
N LEU A 63 -6.31 -3.07 -1.38
CA LEU A 63 -5.72 -4.41 -1.37
C LEU A 63 -5.36 -4.90 0.04
N ARG A 64 -4.87 -3.99 0.90
CA ARG A 64 -4.62 -4.26 2.32
C ARG A 64 -4.77 -2.99 3.14
N ALA A 65 -6.01 -2.66 3.47
CA ALA A 65 -6.33 -1.54 4.36
C ALA A 65 -5.65 -1.72 5.74
N PRO A 66 -5.32 -0.61 6.43
CA PRO A 66 -4.64 -0.68 7.72
C PRO A 66 -5.57 -1.23 8.80
N GLU A 67 -5.14 -2.30 9.46
CA GLU A 67 -5.94 -2.96 10.50
C GLU A 67 -6.05 -2.11 11.78
N PRO A 68 -7.20 -2.13 12.48
CA PRO A 68 -7.46 -1.31 13.65
C PRO A 68 -6.70 -1.74 14.92
N TYR A 69 -6.01 -2.88 14.93
CA TYR A 69 -5.25 -3.33 16.12
C TYR A 69 -3.76 -3.02 15.98
N LYS A 70 -3.08 -3.73 15.06
CA LYS A 70 -1.63 -3.60 14.86
C LYS A 70 -1.26 -2.53 13.82
N GLY A 71 -2.23 -1.92 13.15
CA GLY A 71 -1.98 -0.95 12.08
C GLY A 71 -1.21 -1.56 10.91
N LYS A 72 -1.33 -2.87 10.70
CA LYS A 72 -0.68 -3.57 9.59
C LYS A 72 -1.45 -3.30 8.31
N GLY A 73 -0.76 -2.92 7.25
CA GLY A 73 -1.38 -2.58 5.97
C GLY A 73 -0.68 -1.48 5.20
N ILE A 74 -1.34 -1.08 4.12
CA ILE A 74 -1.00 0.06 3.28
C ILE A 74 -1.76 1.27 3.83
N ARG A 75 -1.06 2.38 4.00
CA ARG A 75 -1.61 3.64 4.51
C ARG A 75 -0.92 4.81 3.82
N TYR A 76 -1.59 5.95 3.76
CA TYR A 76 -0.98 7.17 3.28
C TYR A 76 0.06 7.70 4.28
N VAL A 77 0.97 8.55 3.79
CA VAL A 77 1.92 9.27 4.64
C VAL A 77 1.11 10.20 5.56
N GLY A 78 1.31 10.06 6.88
CA GLY A 78 0.59 10.85 7.88
C GLY A 78 -0.85 10.38 8.18
N GLU A 79 -1.35 9.28 7.59
CA GLU A 79 -2.71 8.79 7.86
C GLU A 79 -2.89 8.38 9.34
N TYR A 80 -3.88 8.97 10.00
CA TYR A 80 -4.29 8.58 11.35
C TYR A 80 -5.07 7.26 11.31
N VAL A 81 -4.41 6.18 11.74
CA VAL A 81 -5.04 4.86 11.87
C VAL A 81 -5.52 4.69 13.31
N ARG A 82 -6.83 4.63 13.51
CA ARG A 82 -7.43 4.35 14.82
C ARG A 82 -6.94 3.00 15.33
N ARG A 83 -6.28 2.99 16.48
CA ARG A 83 -5.85 1.78 17.17
C ARG A 83 -6.84 1.45 18.28
N LYS A 84 -7.37 0.23 18.27
CA LYS A 84 -8.11 -0.36 19.37
C LYS A 84 -7.14 -1.22 20.19
N GLU A 85 -7.28 -1.16 21.50
CA GLU A 85 -6.54 -2.06 22.38
C GLU A 85 -6.94 -3.50 22.06
N GLY A 86 -5.94 -4.39 22.04
CA GLY A 86 -6.18 -5.82 21.93
C GLY A 86 -6.91 -6.33 23.17
N LYS A 87 -7.27 -7.63 23.19
CA LYS A 87 -7.86 -8.24 24.38
C LYS A 87 -6.99 -7.95 25.61
N THR A 88 -7.58 -7.34 26.63
CA THR A 88 -7.06 -7.31 28.00
C THR A 88 -7.13 -8.73 28.55
N GLY A 89 -6.12 -9.54 28.23
CA GLY A 89 -5.83 -10.77 28.93
C GLY A 89 -4.76 -10.47 29.96
N LYS A 90 -5.18 -10.31 31.21
CA LYS A 90 -4.31 -10.58 32.36
C LYS A 90 -4.31 -12.08 32.59
#